data_AF-A0A2G9U486-F1
#
_entry.id   AF-A0A2G9U486-F1
#
_cell.length_a   1.000
_cell.length_b   1.000
_cell.length_c   1.000
_cell.angle_alpha   90.00
_cell.angle_beta   90.00
_cell.angle_gamma   90.00
#
_symmetry.space_group_name_H-M   'P 1'
#
loop_
_entity.id
_entity.type
_entity.pdbx_description
1 polymer ?
#
loop_
_entity_poly.entity_id
_entity_poly.type
_entity_poly.pdbx_seq_one_letter_code
_entity_poly.pdbx_strand_id
1 'polypeptide(L)' 'MRKPEPVIYRRICEALKVTPEECVFLDDLGPNLKPAKEMGFTTIKVTSPSQAVADLKGILKDIFDFPPGTRECLPSS' A
#
# COMPACT_ATOMS: atom_id res chain seq x y z
N MET A 1 12.21 -15.69 10.69
CA MET A 1 10.98 -15.02 10.28
C MET A 1 11.24 -14.24 9.00
N ARG A 2 10.61 -14.63 7.90
CA ARG A 2 10.72 -13.92 6.61
C ARG A 2 9.45 -14.11 5.78
N LYS A 3 9.27 -13.27 4.77
CA LYS A 3 8.27 -13.53 3.73
C LYS A 3 8.57 -14.88 3.04
N PRO A 4 7.56 -15.70 2.71
CA PRO A 4 6.11 -15.45 2.79
C PRO A 4 5.45 -15.97 4.10
N GLU A 5 6.19 -16.19 5.18
CA GLU A 5 5.62 -16.72 6.44
C GLU A 5 4.58 -15.72 7.00
N PRO A 6 3.30 -16.10 7.19
CA PRO A 6 2.22 -15.16 7.56
C PRO A 6 2.48 -14.35 8.84
N VAL A 7 3.30 -14.88 9.75
CA VAL A 7 3.63 -14.22 11.02
C VAL A 7 4.33 -12.87 10.83
N ILE A 8 5.10 -12.68 9.75
CA ILE A 8 5.81 -11.40 9.54
C ILE A 8 4.85 -10.24 9.28
N TYR A 9 3.77 -10.47 8.52
CA TYR A 9 2.78 -9.43 8.21
C TYR A 9 2.01 -9.01 9.46
N ARG A 10 1.64 -9.96 10.32
CA ARG A 10 1.04 -9.67 11.64
C ARG A 10 1.97 -8.84 12.51
N ARG A 11 3.26 -9.22 12.58
CA ARG A 11 4.26 -8.46 13.35
C ARG A 11 4.42 -7.03 12.86
N ILE A 12 4.33 -6.80 11.54
CA ILE A 12 4.37 -5.46 10.95
C ILE A 12 3.14 -4.65 11.41
N CYS A 13 1.93 -5.20 11.28
CA CYS A 13 0.71 -4.55 11.77
C CYS A 13 0.77 -4.23 13.26
N GLU A 14 1.21 -5.18 14.10
CA GLU A 14 1.40 -4.99 15.55
C GLU A 14 2.38 -3.85 15.86
N ALA A 15 3.54 -3.83 15.19
CA ALA A 15 4.58 -2.84 15.43
C ALA A 15 4.15 -1.43 14.99
N LEU A 16 3.43 -1.34 13.87
CA LEU A 16 2.94 -0.07 13.31
C LEU A 16 1.59 0.38 13.91
N LYS A 17 0.92 -0.48 14.68
CA LYS A 17 -0.41 -0.26 15.25
C LYS A 17 -1.48 0.08 14.20
N VAL A 18 -1.47 -0.69 13.11
CA VAL A 18 -2.42 -0.57 11.99
C VAL A 18 -3.09 -1.91 11.73
N THR A 19 -4.26 -1.90 11.08
CA THR A 19 -4.89 -3.12 10.59
C THR A 19 -4.38 -3.48 9.18
N PRO A 20 -4.54 -4.73 8.73
CA PRO A 20 -4.19 -5.13 7.36
C PRO A 20 -4.83 -4.25 6.28
N GLU A 21 -6.09 -3.85 6.47
CA GLU A 21 -6.87 -3.06 5.51
C GLU A 21 -6.34 -1.63 5.34
N GLU A 22 -5.61 -1.12 6.33
CA GLU A 22 -4.94 0.20 6.28
C GLU A 22 -3.59 0.14 5.56
N CYS A 23 -3.15 -1.04 5.12
CA CYS A 23 -1.83 -1.26 4.55
C CYS A 23 -1.86 -1.52 3.04
N VAL A 24 -0.93 -0.87 2.32
CA VAL A 24 -0.58 -1.22 0.93
C VAL A 24 0.81 -1.88 0.93
N PHE A 25 0.88 -3.14 0.49
CA PHE A 25 2.13 -3.91 0.42
C PHE A 25 2.61 -4.07 -1.02
N LEU A 26 3.86 -3.65 -1.30
CA LEU A 26 4.49 -3.67 -2.60
C LEU A 26 5.62 -4.70 -2.60
N ASP A 27 5.61 -5.64 -3.55
CA ASP A 27 6.65 -6.67 -3.73
C ASP A 27 6.69 -7.12 -5.20
N ASP A 28 7.85 -7.51 -5.70
CA ASP A 28 8.01 -8.07 -7.05
C ASP A 28 7.65 -9.56 -7.09
N LEU A 29 7.87 -10.27 -5.97
CA LEU A 29 7.62 -11.70 -5.86
C LEU A 29 6.17 -11.97 -5.44
N GLY A 30 5.37 -12.45 -6.39
CA GLY A 30 3.98 -12.89 -6.15
C GLY A 30 3.77 -13.79 -4.91
N PRO A 31 4.67 -14.76 -4.60
CA PRO A 31 4.56 -15.56 -3.38
C PRO A 31 4.54 -14.75 -2.07
N ASN A 32 5.20 -13.59 -2.03
CA ASN A 32 5.20 -12.69 -0.87
C ASN A 32 3.90 -11.87 -0.77
N LEU A 33 3.17 -11.70 -1.88
CA LEU A 33 1.94 -10.92 -1.91
C LEU A 33 0.73 -11.75 -1.47
N LYS A 34 0.73 -13.04 -1.81
CA LYS A 34 -0.39 -13.95 -1.51
C LYS A 34 -0.81 -13.92 -0.03
N PRO A 35 0.08 -14.18 0.97
CA PRO A 35 -0.30 -14.17 2.37
C PRO A 35 -0.69 -12.77 2.88
N ALA A 36 -0.11 -11.69 2.32
CA ALA A 36 -0.51 -10.33 2.66
C ALA A 36 -1.96 -10.06 2.22
N LYS A 37 -2.29 -10.43 0.97
CA LYS A 37 -3.63 -10.28 0.41
C LYS A 37 -4.66 -11.11 1.17
N GLU A 38 -4.33 -12.36 1.53
CA GLU A 38 -5.19 -13.23 2.34
C GLU A 38 -5.47 -12.65 3.73
N MET A 39 -4.57 -11.82 4.26
CA MET A 39 -4.73 -11.16 5.56
C MET A 39 -5.55 -9.85 5.49
N GLY A 40 -5.79 -9.30 4.30
CA GLY A 40 -6.54 -8.05 4.13
C GLY A 40 -5.73 -6.87 3.60
N PHE A 41 -4.43 -7.05 3.34
CA PHE A 41 -3.61 -5.98 2.75
C PHE A 41 -4.06 -5.70 1.31
N THR A 42 -4.03 -4.42 0.94
CA THR A 42 -3.98 -4.06 -0.48
C THR A 42 -2.59 -4.42 -1.00
N THR A 43 -2.49 -5.10 -2.14
CA THR A 43 -1.20 -5.56 -2.66
C THR A 43 -0.94 -5.06 -4.07
N ILE A 44 0.30 -4.63 -4.35
CA ILE A 44 0.77 -4.27 -5.68
C ILE A 44 1.94 -5.19 -6.04
N LYS A 45 1.84 -5.86 -7.20
CA LYS A 45 2.97 -6.60 -7.76
C LYS A 45 3.84 -5.66 -8.58
N VAL A 46 5.06 -5.42 -8.14
CA VAL A 46 5.97 -4.49 -8.80
C VAL A 46 6.62 -5.15 -10.01
N THR A 47 6.28 -4.67 -11.21
CA THR A 47 6.96 -5.03 -12.47
C THR A 47 7.91 -3.93 -12.96
N SER A 48 7.64 -2.68 -12.55
CA SER A 48 8.52 -1.53 -12.75
C SER A 48 8.19 -0.44 -11.71
N PRO A 49 9.13 0.47 -11.41
CA PRO A 49 8.85 1.61 -10.52
C PRO A 49 7.71 2.50 -11.02
N SER A 50 7.66 2.79 -12.32
CA SER A 50 6.63 3.65 -12.92
C SER A 50 5.23 3.06 -12.76
N GLN A 51 5.08 1.74 -12.98
CA GLN A 51 3.82 1.03 -12.76
C GLN A 51 3.41 1.10 -11.28
N ALA A 52 4.32 0.80 -10.36
CA ALA A 52 4.03 0.79 -8.93
C ALA A 52 3.59 2.15 -8.41
N VAL A 53 4.20 3.25 -8.90
CA VAL A 53 3.79 4.62 -8.54
C VAL A 53 2.41 4.94 -9.10
N ALA A 54 2.11 4.54 -10.34
CA ALA A 54 0.79 4.76 -10.92
C ALA A 54 -0.31 4.01 -10.16
N ASP A 55 -0.08 2.74 -9.82
CA ASP A 55 -1.02 1.91 -9.04
C ASP A 55 -1.24 2.48 -7.65
N LEU A 56 -0.15 2.85 -6.96
CA LEU A 56 -0.23 3.43 -5.62
C LEU A 56 -1.00 4.75 -5.62
N LYS A 57 -0.75 5.63 -6.61
CA LYS A 57 -1.54 6.86 -6.78
C LYS A 57 -3.02 6.56 -7.00
N GLY A 58 -3.36 5.55 -7.79
CA GLY A 58 -4.73 5.14 -8.03
C GLY A 58 -5.44 4.66 -6.76
N ILE A 59 -4.74 3.93 -5.89
CA ILE A 59 -5.25 3.45 -4.59
C ILE A 59 -5.46 4.61 -3.62
N LEU A 60 -4.52 5.55 -3.55
CA LEU A 60 -4.54 6.63 -2.56
C LEU A 60 -5.29 7.89 -3.01
N LYS A 61 -5.87 7.89 -4.22
CA LYS A 61 -6.50 9.07 -4.82
C LYS A 61 -7.49 9.78 -3.88
N ASP A 62 -8.33 9.00 -3.20
CA ASP A 62 -9.42 9.53 -2.37
C ASP A 62 -8.88 10.09 -1.03
N ILE A 63 -7.67 9.70 -0.62
CA ILE A 63 -6.99 10.22 0.58
C ILE A 63 -6.34 11.58 0.29
N PHE A 64 -5.91 11.79 -0.96
CA PHE A 64 -5.30 13.03 -1.40
C PHE A 64 -6.30 14.03 -1.98
N ASP A 65 -7.59 13.70 -1.97
CA ASP A 65 -8.62 14.66 -2.35
C ASP A 65 -8.65 15.82 -1.36
N PHE A 66 -8.72 17.02 -1.91
CA PHE A 66 -8.85 18.23 -1.13
C PHE A 66 -10.20 18.23 -0.41
N PRO A 67 -10.25 18.52 0.91
CA PRO A 67 -11.50 18.76 1.61
C PRO A 67 -12.37 19.78 0.84
N PRO A 68 -13.71 19.68 0.90
CA PRO A 68 -14.59 20.62 0.23
C PRO A 68 -14.22 22.09 0.53
N GLY A 69 -14.07 22.89 -0.53
CA GLY A 69 -13.67 24.30 -0.42
C GLY A 69 -12.16 24.54 -0.29
N THR A 70 -11.33 23.51 -0.39
CA THR A 70 -9.86 23.65 -0.42
C THR A 70 -9.30 23.30 -1.81
N ARG A 71 -8.07 23.75 -2.08
CA ARG A 71 -7.34 23.49 -3.33
C ARG A 71 -5.84 23.44 -3.07
N GLU A 72 -5.08 22.97 -4.05
CA GLU A 72 -3.63 23.04 -4.01
C GLU A 72 -3.16 24.49 -3.80
N CYS A 73 -2.39 24.74 -2.74
CA CYS A 73 -1.85 26.06 -2.43
C CYS A 73 -0.59 26.39 -3.26
N LEU A 74 0.08 25.36 -3.79
CA LEU A 74 1.30 25.53 -4.56
C LEU A 74 0.94 25.78 -6.04
N PRO A 75 1.59 26.74 -6.70
CA PRO A 75 1.37 26.97 -8.13
C PRO A 75 1.82 25.74 -8.92
N SER A 76 0.93 25.21 -9.76
CA SER A 76 1.29 24.20 -10.75
C SER A 76 2.27 24.85 -11.74
N SER A 77 3.52 24.37 -11.75
CA SER A 77 4.55 24.82 -12.69
C SER A 77 4.27 24.32 -14.11
#